data_AF-A0A8K2AGL1-F1
#
_entry.id   AF-A0A8K2AGL1-F1
#
_cell.length_a   1.000
_cell.length_b   1.000
_cell.length_c   1.000
_cell.angle_alpha   90.00
_cell.angle_beta   90.00
_cell.angle_gamma   90.00
#
_symmetry.space_group_name_H-M   'P 1'
#
loop_
_entity.id
_entity.type
_entity.pdbx_description
1 polymer ?
#
loop_
_entity_poly.entity_id
_entity_poly.type
_entity_poly.pdbx_seq_one_letter_code
_entity_poly.pdbx_strand_id
1 'polypeptide(L)'
;AASTLAASVLSPVLYEESTLRMVQIQDATLAGAAVMGMAGEMLVTPFGALIVGFLAGLIPPLGFRFLTPVLCSRLKTQDTCGVHNVHGLPGILGALLGTLLTALATADAYGGRLELVFP
;
A
#
# COMPACT_ATOMS: atom_id res chain seq x y z
N ALA A 1 -0.31 -9.47 4.40
CA ALA A 1 -0.45 -10.78 3.73
C ALA A 1 -0.55 -10.64 2.21
N ALA A 2 -1.58 -9.98 1.67
CA ALA A 2 -1.67 -9.77 0.22
C ALA A 2 -0.50 -8.92 -0.33
N SER A 3 -0.07 -7.91 0.42
CA SER A 3 1.08 -7.06 0.05
C SER A 3 2.40 -7.83 -0.03
N THR A 4 2.65 -8.73 0.92
CA THR A 4 3.84 -9.60 0.91
C THR A 4 3.82 -10.57 -0.25
N LEU A 5 2.66 -11.14 -0.58
CA LEU A 5 2.53 -12.01 -1.76
C LEU A 5 2.81 -11.24 -3.05
N ALA A 6 2.26 -10.03 -3.18
CA ALA A 6 2.51 -9.16 -4.33
C ALA A 6 4.01 -8.89 -4.52
N ALA A 7 4.71 -8.53 -3.44
CA ALA A 7 6.15 -8.28 -3.49
C ALA A 7 6.96 -9.55 -3.78
N SER A 8 6.61 -10.70 -3.18
CA SER A 8 7.30 -11.97 -3.45
C SER A 8 7.18 -12.42 -4.90
N VAL A 9 6.03 -12.18 -5.54
CA VAL A 9 5.83 -12.50 -6.96
C VAL A 9 6.53 -11.48 -7.86
N LEU A 10 6.49 -10.20 -7.52
CA LEU A 10 7.00 -9.14 -8.39
C LEU A 10 8.52 -8.95 -8.29
N SER A 11 9.12 -9.19 -7.13
CA SER A 11 10.57 -9.01 -6.92
C SER A 11 11.44 -9.81 -7.91
N PRO A 12 11.23 -11.12 -8.14
CA PRO A 12 12.03 -11.88 -9.10
C PRO A 12 11.81 -11.41 -10.55
N VAL A 13 10.62 -10.90 -10.87
CA VAL A 13 10.29 -10.37 -12.21
C VAL A 13 11.02 -9.05 -12.48
N LEU A 14 11.14 -8.17 -11.49
CA LEU A 14 11.71 -6.83 -11.68
C LEU A 14 13.24 -6.77 -11.60
N TYR A 15 13.86 -7.68 -10.85
CA TYR A 15 15.29 -7.63 -10.59
C TYR A 15 16.09 -8.73 -11.28
N GLU A 16 15.43 -9.62 -12.04
CA GLU A 16 16.06 -10.77 -12.73
C GLU A 16 16.89 -11.67 -11.78
N GLU A 17 16.68 -11.53 -10.48
CA GLU A 17 17.35 -12.24 -9.40
C GLU A 17 16.40 -13.33 -8.91
N SER A 18 16.87 -14.57 -8.82
CA SER A 18 16.10 -15.68 -8.27
C SER A 18 15.91 -15.59 -6.76
N THR A 19 16.60 -14.65 -6.09
CA THR A 19 16.59 -14.50 -4.64
C THR A 19 15.68 -13.36 -4.19
N LEU A 20 14.77 -13.66 -3.27
CA LEU A 20 13.91 -12.65 -2.66
C LEU A 20 14.73 -11.82 -1.66
N ARG A 21 14.81 -10.51 -1.88
CA ARG A 21 15.44 -9.61 -0.92
C ARG A 21 14.47 -9.33 0.22
N MET A 22 14.89 -9.66 1.44
CA MET A 22 14.09 -9.48 2.66
C MET A 22 13.57 -8.05 2.81
N VAL A 23 14.38 -7.04 2.46
CA VAL A 23 14.00 -5.63 2.54
C VAL A 23 12.74 -5.32 1.72
N GLN A 24 12.58 -5.92 0.53
CA GLN A 24 11.40 -5.64 -0.31
C GLN A 24 10.13 -6.25 0.27
N ILE A 25 10.24 -7.40 0.92
CA ILE A 25 9.12 -8.03 1.61
C ILE A 25 8.73 -7.20 2.84
N GLN A 26 9.72 -6.72 3.60
CA GLN A 26 9.49 -5.85 4.77
C GLN A 26 8.84 -4.53 4.35
N ASP A 27 9.37 -3.87 3.33
CA ASP A 27 8.87 -2.61 2.81
C ASP A 27 7.44 -2.77 2.25
N ALA A 28 7.16 -3.85 1.52
CA ALA A 28 5.81 -4.14 1.05
C ALA A 28 4.83 -4.45 2.18
N THR A 29 5.31 -5.11 3.24
CA THR A 29 4.50 -5.32 4.45
C THR A 29 4.11 -3.98 5.06
N LEU A 30 5.10 -3.09 5.22
CA LEU A 30 4.92 -1.79 5.84
C LEU A 30 4.06 -0.85 4.99
N ALA A 31 4.22 -0.87 3.67
CA ALA A 31 3.36 -0.15 2.73
C ALA A 31 1.91 -0.62 2.81
N GLY A 32 1.69 -1.95 2.91
CA GLY A 32 0.35 -2.50 3.13
C GLY A 32 -0.28 -2.00 4.44
N ALA A 33 0.50 -1.92 5.52
CA ALA A 33 0.04 -1.37 6.80
C ALA A 33 -0.26 0.14 6.69
N ALA A 34 0.57 0.91 5.98
CA ALA A 34 0.36 2.33 5.77
C ALA A 34 -0.94 2.64 5.02
N VAL A 35 -1.28 1.86 3.99
CA VAL A 35 -2.58 1.99 3.29
C VAL A 35 -3.76 1.67 4.22
N MET A 36 -3.61 0.66 5.07
CA MET A 36 -4.65 0.24 6.01
C MET A 36 -4.82 1.17 7.21
N GLY A 37 -3.96 2.17 7.39
CA GLY A 37 -4.02 3.06 8.56
C GLY A 37 -5.38 3.73 8.75
N MET A 38 -5.89 4.40 7.71
CA MET A 38 -7.24 4.99 7.74
C MET A 38 -8.31 4.02 7.23
N ALA A 39 -8.04 3.33 6.11
CA ALA A 39 -9.04 2.50 5.44
C ALA A 39 -9.31 1.16 6.14
N GLY A 40 -8.45 0.71 7.05
CA GLY A 40 -8.50 -0.64 7.62
C GLY A 40 -9.75 -0.92 8.44
N GLU A 41 -10.19 0.03 9.27
CA GLU A 41 -11.42 -0.12 10.06
C GLU A 41 -12.68 0.06 9.21
N MET A 42 -12.55 0.77 8.08
CA MET A 42 -13.64 1.06 7.14
C MET A 42 -13.89 -0.07 6.13
N LEU A 43 -12.90 -0.89 5.82
CA LEU A 43 -13.06 -1.99 4.86
C LEU A 43 -13.91 -3.13 5.44
N VAL A 44 -15.17 -3.21 5.00
CA VAL A 44 -16.11 -4.27 5.44
C VAL A 44 -15.87 -5.60 4.73
N THR A 45 -15.38 -5.56 3.48
CA THR A 45 -15.21 -6.77 2.67
C THR A 45 -13.77 -7.30 2.73
N PRO A 46 -13.58 -8.61 3.02
CA PRO A 46 -12.24 -9.20 3.06
C PRO A 46 -11.58 -9.18 1.68
N PHE A 47 -12.36 -9.29 0.60
CA PHE A 47 -11.87 -9.22 -0.76
C PHE A 47 -11.34 -7.83 -1.12
N GLY A 48 -12.03 -6.76 -0.72
CA GLY A 48 -11.55 -5.39 -0.89
C GLY A 48 -10.22 -5.17 -0.16
N ALA A 49 -10.11 -5.66 1.07
CA ALA A 49 -8.87 -5.58 1.84
C ALA A 49 -7.70 -6.34 1.19
N LEU A 50 -7.95 -7.52 0.60
CA LEU A 50 -6.93 -8.28 -0.12
C LEU A 50 -6.48 -7.57 -1.41
N ILE A 51 -7.39 -7.00 -2.20
CA ILE A 51 -7.04 -6.25 -3.41
C ILE A 51 -6.18 -5.04 -3.05
N VAL A 52 -6.64 -4.23 -2.09
CA VAL A 52 -5.94 -3.02 -1.64
C VAL A 52 -4.55 -3.39 -1.11
N GLY A 53 -4.47 -4.43 -0.28
CA GLY A 53 -3.19 -4.93 0.23
C GLY A 53 -2.27 -5.42 -0.89
N PHE A 54 -2.78 -6.14 -1.89
CA PHE A 54 -1.99 -6.59 -3.03
C PHE A 54 -1.43 -5.42 -3.83
N LEU A 55 -2.27 -4.44 -4.19
CA LEU A 55 -1.86 -3.24 -4.92
C LEU A 55 -0.83 -2.43 -4.12
N ALA A 56 -1.04 -2.27 -2.81
CA ALA A 56 -0.09 -1.59 -1.92
C ALA A 56 1.29 -2.28 -1.92
N GLY A 57 1.32 -3.61 -1.96
CA GLY A 57 2.57 -4.39 -1.99
C GLY A 57 3.37 -4.27 -3.30
N LEU A 58 2.74 -3.83 -4.39
CA LEU A 58 3.43 -3.54 -5.65
C LEU A 58 4.17 -2.18 -5.61
N ILE A 59 3.74 -1.26 -4.73
CA ILE A 59 4.25 0.12 -4.71
C ILE A 59 5.76 0.15 -4.38
N PRO A 60 6.26 -0.48 -3.29
CA PRO A 60 7.69 -0.41 -2.99
C PRO A 60 8.59 -0.98 -4.09
N PRO A 61 8.41 -2.22 -4.59
CA PRO A 61 9.30 -2.76 -5.62
C PRO A 61 9.29 -1.97 -6.93
N LEU A 62 8.12 -1.44 -7.36
CA LEU A 62 8.06 -0.55 -8.53
C LEU A 62 8.67 0.82 -8.24
N GLY A 63 8.40 1.39 -7.06
CA GLY A 63 8.93 2.68 -6.63
C GLY A 63 10.44 2.68 -6.54
N PHE A 64 11.05 1.64 -5.96
CA PHE A 64 12.50 1.51 -5.92
C PHE A 64 13.13 1.36 -7.30
N ARG A 65 12.50 0.60 -8.21
CA ARG A 65 13.03 0.36 -9.55
C ARG A 65 12.89 1.58 -10.46
N PHE A 66 11.78 2.31 -10.40
CA PHE A 66 11.44 3.34 -11.38
C PHE A 66 11.35 4.74 -10.77
N LEU A 67 10.75 4.91 -9.59
CA LEU A 67 10.44 6.22 -9.03
C LEU A 67 11.65 6.85 -8.32
N THR A 68 12.34 6.11 -7.47
CA THR A 68 13.56 6.56 -6.78
C THR A 68 14.63 7.13 -7.74
N PRO A 69 15.00 6.46 -8.86
CA PRO A 69 15.97 7.03 -9.79
C PRO A 69 15.45 8.30 -10.49
N VAL A 70 14.14 8.41 -10.73
CA VAL A 70 13.52 9.63 -11.29
C VAL A 70 13.56 10.77 -10.28
N LEU A 71 13.22 10.53 -9.02
CA LEU A 71 13.33 11.54 -7.94
C LEU A 71 14.77 12.05 -7.80
N CYS A 72 15.75 11.15 -7.85
CA CYS A 72 17.15 11.52 -7.74
C CYS A 72 17.63 12.33 -8.96
N SER A 73 17.37 11.86 -10.18
CA SER A 73 17.90 12.48 -11.40
C SER A 73 17.15 13.74 -11.85
N ARG A 74 15.82 13.77 -11.69
CA ARG A 74 14.95 14.84 -12.22
C ARG A 74 14.57 15.86 -11.17
N LEU A 75 14.27 15.40 -9.95
CA LEU A 75 13.83 16.25 -8.84
C LEU A 75 14.97 16.57 -7.86
N LYS A 76 16.18 16.02 -8.07
CA LYS A 76 17.35 16.17 -7.19
C LYS A 76 17.03 15.85 -5.72
N THR A 77 16.08 14.95 -5.49
CA THR A 77 15.64 14.53 -4.15
C THR A 77 16.23 13.16 -3.85
N GLN A 78 17.06 13.09 -2.81
CA GLN A 78 17.67 11.83 -2.37
C GLN A 78 16.79 11.15 -1.33
N ASP A 79 16.16 10.05 -1.72
CA ASP A 79 15.39 9.19 -0.82
C ASP A 79 16.18 7.92 -0.51
N THR A 80 17.12 8.04 0.45
CA THR A 80 18.09 6.98 0.81
C THR A 80 17.41 5.71 1.32
N CYS A 81 16.31 5.86 2.07
CA CYS A 81 15.59 4.73 2.66
C CYS A 81 14.31 4.37 1.89
N GLY A 82 14.00 5.06 0.77
CA GLY A 82 12.76 4.83 0.04
C GLY A 82 11.49 5.21 0.81
N VAL A 83 11.57 6.16 1.75
CA VAL A 83 10.45 6.56 2.62
C VAL A 83 9.25 6.99 1.78
N HIS A 84 9.49 7.61 0.63
CA HIS A 84 8.42 8.00 -0.27
C HIS A 84 7.63 6.80 -0.82
N ASN A 85 8.33 5.71 -1.16
CA ASN A 85 7.72 4.50 -1.73
C ASN A 85 7.01 3.64 -0.67
N VAL A 86 7.52 3.65 0.56
CA VAL A 86 7.02 2.76 1.64
C VAL A 86 5.97 3.45 2.52
N HIS A 87 6.08 4.77 2.71
CA HIS A 87 5.20 5.53 3.57
C HIS A 87 4.41 6.60 2.82
N GLY A 88 5.08 7.40 1.98
CA GLY A 88 4.48 8.55 1.30
C GLY A 88 3.33 8.16 0.37
N LEU A 89 3.64 7.45 -0.71
CA LEU A 89 2.64 7.01 -1.68
C LEU A 89 1.59 6.08 -1.06
N PRO A 90 1.97 5.06 -0.26
CA PRO A 90 0.99 4.20 0.38
C PRO A 90 0.07 4.96 1.35
N GLY A 91 0.61 5.92 2.11
CA GLY A 91 -0.17 6.75 3.03
C GLY A 91 -1.18 7.64 2.30
N ILE A 92 -0.77 8.29 1.21
CA ILE A 92 -1.68 9.09 0.36
C ILE A 92 -2.80 8.19 -0.21
N LEU A 93 -2.46 7.01 -0.72
CA LEU A 93 -3.43 6.06 -1.24
C LEU A 93 -4.43 5.62 -0.15
N GLY A 94 -3.94 5.32 1.05
CA GLY A 94 -4.76 4.96 2.20
C GLY A 94 -5.73 6.07 2.62
N ALA A 95 -5.29 7.33 2.62
CA ALA A 95 -6.12 8.47 2.94
C ALA A 95 -7.23 8.72 1.90
N LEU A 96 -6.88 8.63 0.61
CA LEU A 96 -7.86 8.74 -0.48
C LEU A 96 -8.88 7.61 -0.43
N LEU A 97 -8.42 6.38 -0.20
CA LEU A 97 -9.31 5.23 -0.05
C LEU A 97 -10.22 5.37 1.17
N GLY A 98 -9.70 5.77 2.32
CA GLY A 98 -10.50 6.02 3.52
C GLY A 98 -11.57 7.07 3.27
N THR A 99 -11.20 8.20 2.67
CA THR A 99 -12.14 9.28 2.32
C THR A 99 -13.25 8.78 1.37
N LEU A 100 -12.90 7.96 0.36
CA LEU A 100 -13.88 7.36 -0.54
C LEU A 100 -14.82 6.40 0.20
N LEU A 101 -14.29 5.56 1.09
CA LEU A 101 -15.08 4.62 1.89
C LEU A 101 -16.04 5.36 2.83
N THR A 102 -15.59 6.46 3.44
CA THR A 102 -16.45 7.35 4.22
C THR A 102 -17.56 7.96 3.37
N ALA A 103 -17.23 8.49 2.19
CA ALA A 103 -18.21 9.12 1.29
C ALA A 103 -19.27 8.13 0.77
N LEU A 104 -18.92 6.84 0.67
CA LEU A 104 -19.81 5.77 0.22
C LEU A 104 -20.44 4.99 1.38
N ALA A 105 -20.21 5.39 2.63
CA ALA A 105 -20.74 4.68 3.79
C ALA A 105 -22.27 4.77 3.82
N THR A 106 -22.92 3.62 3.94
CA THR A 106 -24.38 3.50 4.03
C THR A 106 -24.77 2.55 5.15
N ALA A 107 -25.96 2.75 5.72
CA ALA A 107 -26.50 1.87 6.76
C ALA A 107 -26.65 0.43 6.28
N ASP A 108 -26.98 0.20 5.01
CA ASP A 108 -27.09 -1.14 4.44
C ASP A 108 -25.73 -1.85 4.32
N ALA A 109 -24.66 -1.11 3.98
CA ALA A 109 -23.32 -1.68 3.82
C ALA A 109 -22.61 -1.95 5.15
N TYR A 110 -22.82 -1.11 6.17
CA TYR A 110 -22.12 -1.21 7.46
C TYR A 110 -23.00 -1.72 8.61
N GLY A 111 -24.32 -1.72 8.46
CA GLY A 111 -25.27 -2.16 9.49
C GLY A 111 -25.03 -1.48 10.84
N GLY A 112 -25.07 -2.25 11.92
CA GLY A 112 -24.78 -1.77 13.27
C GLY A 112 -23.33 -1.34 13.52
N ARG A 113 -22.42 -1.50 12.55
CA ARG A 113 -21.03 -1.02 12.64
C ARG A 113 -20.86 0.40 12.14
N LEU A 114 -21.89 1.02 11.54
CA LEU A 114 -21.77 2.36 10.95
C LEU A 114 -21.33 3.41 11.98
N GLU A 115 -22.01 3.51 13.13
CA GLU A 115 -21.65 4.45 14.21
C GLU A 115 -20.34 4.10 14.93
N LEU A 116 -19.93 2.82 14.87
CA LEU A 116 -18.66 2.38 15.45
C LEU A 116 -17.46 2.82 14.58
N VAL A 117 -17.63 2.76 13.26
CA VAL A 117 -16.57 3.05 12.26
C VAL A 117 -16.56 4.52 11.85
N PHE A 118 -17.73 5.17 11.83
CA PHE A 118 -17.91 6.59 11.52
C PHE A 118 -18.74 7.26 12.62
N PRO A 119 -18.11 7.60 13.77
CA PRO A 119 -18.78 8.32 14.86
C PRO A 119 -19.10 9.78 14.52
#